data_AF-A0A0J0XK21-F1
#
_entry.id   AF-A0A0J0XK21-F1
#
_cell.length_a   1.000
_cell.length_b   1.000
_cell.length_c   1.000
_cell.angle_alpha   90.00
_cell.angle_beta   90.00
_cell.angle_gamma   90.00
#
_symmetry.space_group_name_H-M   'P 1'
#
loop_
_entity.id
_entity.type
_entity.pdbx_description
1 polymer ?
#
loop_
_entity_poly.entity_id
_entity_poly.type
_entity_poly.pdbx_seq_one_letter_code
_entity_poly.pdbx_strand_id
1 'polypeptide(L)'
;MTAHAVPDADILALRAFNRFYTRHAGVLGPYLASDLSLTDVRVLYEIAHAAEPPTATEIARTLGHDNGYLSRILKRLETRGWVRRAPHPRDGRQSLLALTPDGEAAYAGLDERSQAQAGEMLAPLSEEKRDELMRALDTVRRLLGDATLALDAGDAAQVSTGAKAAPALPTPAHPTPTGDVILRDLQPGDLGWVVQTHGSQYFAEYGWGREFEVLAAEVIVDFGRDKDPRVRAWIAERGGERVGCVFMVRGRDDETAKLRLLCLTPGARGAGLGARLVDEVLAHARAMKFKRLELWTHSCLTTARSIYARRGFVMKEIKPYVSDGGTELVGENWELEL
;
A
#
# COMPACT_ATOMS: atom_id res chain seq x y z
N MET A 1 5.38 -32.82 12.47
CA MET A 1 6.46 -32.35 11.57
C MET A 1 7.01 -31.07 12.18
N THR A 2 8.29 -31.04 12.52
CA THR A 2 8.95 -29.83 13.03
C THR A 2 8.96 -28.79 11.91
N ALA A 3 8.25 -27.68 12.07
CA ALA A 3 8.33 -26.55 11.16
C ALA A 3 9.79 -26.05 11.18
N HIS A 4 10.54 -26.37 10.13
CA HIS A 4 11.87 -25.81 9.95
C HIS A 4 11.72 -24.29 9.77
N ALA A 5 12.45 -23.52 10.57
CA ALA A 5 12.51 -22.08 10.40
C ALA A 5 13.05 -21.76 8.99
N VAL A 6 12.30 -20.99 8.22
CA VAL A 6 12.71 -20.56 6.88
C VAL A 6 13.86 -19.56 7.04
N PRO A 7 15.02 -19.76 6.37
CA PRO A 7 16.12 -18.81 6.42
C PRO A 7 15.73 -17.40 5.95
N ASP A 8 16.20 -16.36 6.63
CA ASP A 8 15.94 -14.96 6.25
C ASP A 8 16.39 -14.64 4.81
N ALA A 9 17.46 -15.28 4.34
CA ALA A 9 17.96 -15.13 2.98
C ALA A 9 16.91 -15.56 1.93
N ASP A 10 16.18 -16.63 2.18
CA ASP A 10 15.17 -17.17 1.26
C ASP A 10 13.93 -16.27 1.24
N ILE A 11 13.54 -15.74 2.40
CA ILE A 11 12.47 -14.75 2.53
C ILE A 11 12.82 -13.48 1.76
N LEU A 12 14.06 -13.00 1.88
CA LEU A 12 14.55 -11.82 1.16
C LEU A 12 14.60 -12.05 -0.35
N ALA A 13 15.04 -13.23 -0.81
CA ALA A 13 15.07 -13.60 -2.22
C ALA A 13 13.67 -13.62 -2.83
N LEU A 14 12.70 -14.24 -2.17
CA LEU A 14 11.31 -14.27 -2.63
C LEU A 14 10.71 -12.85 -2.68
N ARG A 15 10.95 -12.03 -1.65
CA ARG A 15 10.49 -10.63 -1.62
C ARG A 15 11.15 -9.78 -2.71
N ALA A 16 12.41 -10.05 -3.04
CA ALA A 16 13.12 -9.39 -4.14
C ALA A 16 12.55 -9.78 -5.51
N PHE A 17 12.25 -11.06 -5.71
CA PHE A 17 11.58 -11.53 -6.93
C PHE A 17 10.19 -10.89 -7.08
N ASN A 18 9.37 -10.88 -6.04
CA ASN A 18 8.03 -10.28 -6.08
C ASN A 18 8.08 -8.78 -6.40
N ARG A 19 9.06 -8.05 -5.85
CA ARG A 19 9.35 -6.65 -6.20
C ARG A 19 9.65 -6.46 -7.68
N PHE A 20 10.61 -7.24 -8.16
CA PHE A 20 11.06 -7.21 -9.55
C PHE A 20 9.89 -7.50 -10.49
N TYR A 21 9.12 -8.55 -10.20
CA TYR A 21 8.00 -8.96 -11.04
C TYR A 21 6.83 -7.97 -11.00
N THR A 22 6.49 -7.41 -9.84
CA THR A 22 5.41 -6.40 -9.72
C THR A 22 5.68 -5.16 -10.57
N ARG A 23 6.95 -4.73 -10.66
CA ARG A 23 7.36 -3.65 -11.56
C ARG A 23 7.18 -4.04 -13.03
N HIS A 24 7.62 -5.23 -13.41
CA HIS A 24 7.53 -5.73 -14.78
C HIS A 24 6.08 -5.99 -15.21
N ALA A 25 5.24 -6.46 -14.30
CA ALA A 25 3.82 -6.69 -14.53
C ALA A 25 3.01 -5.39 -14.79
N GLY A 26 3.61 -4.21 -14.58
CA GLY A 26 2.98 -2.92 -14.90
C GLY A 26 1.76 -2.59 -14.02
N VAL A 27 1.70 -3.14 -12.81
CA VAL A 27 0.55 -2.98 -11.90
C VAL A 27 0.66 -1.77 -10.95
N LEU A 28 1.74 -1.00 -11.04
CA LEU A 28 2.03 0.15 -10.16
C LEU A 28 1.54 1.50 -10.72
N GLY A 29 0.99 1.53 -11.93
CA GLY A 29 0.41 2.71 -12.59
C GLY A 29 -1.03 2.45 -13.07
N PRO A 30 -1.63 3.36 -13.86
CA PRO A 30 -2.92 3.12 -14.51
C PRO A 30 -2.90 1.79 -15.26
N TYR A 31 -3.72 0.83 -14.82
CA TYR A 31 -3.56 -0.54 -15.29
C TYR A 31 -3.96 -0.63 -16.76
N LEU A 32 -3.05 -1.13 -17.60
CA LEU A 32 -3.23 -1.21 -19.07
C LEU A 32 -3.62 0.13 -19.71
N ALA A 33 -3.03 1.22 -19.20
CA ALA A 33 -3.32 2.60 -19.63
C ALA A 33 -4.82 2.96 -19.58
N SER A 34 -5.55 2.38 -18.63
CA SER A 34 -6.97 2.64 -18.40
C SER A 34 -7.19 3.38 -17.07
N ASP A 35 -8.41 3.91 -16.89
CA ASP A 35 -8.88 4.48 -15.62
C ASP A 35 -9.33 3.40 -14.61
N LEU A 36 -9.02 2.13 -14.89
CA LEU A 36 -9.38 0.98 -14.08
C LEU A 36 -8.26 0.57 -13.14
N SER A 37 -8.65 0.06 -11.98
CA SER A 37 -7.72 -0.63 -11.09
C SER A 37 -7.43 -2.04 -11.60
N LEU A 38 -6.33 -2.63 -11.13
CA LEU A 38 -6.03 -4.05 -11.36
C LEU A 38 -7.20 -4.95 -10.98
N THR A 39 -7.83 -4.65 -9.82
CA THR A 39 -8.96 -5.43 -9.35
C THR A 39 -10.17 -5.30 -10.27
N ASP A 40 -10.46 -4.11 -10.79
CA ASP A 40 -11.58 -3.89 -11.72
C ASP A 40 -11.45 -4.80 -12.94
N VAL A 41 -10.23 -4.88 -13.51
CA VAL A 41 -9.96 -5.74 -14.67
C VAL A 41 -10.00 -7.22 -14.28
N ARG A 42 -9.55 -7.60 -13.08
CA ARG A 42 -9.72 -8.98 -12.56
C ARG A 42 -11.18 -9.37 -12.41
N VAL A 43 -12.05 -8.48 -11.91
CA VAL A 43 -13.49 -8.77 -11.85
C VAL A 43 -14.06 -9.00 -13.25
N LEU A 44 -13.70 -8.18 -14.23
CA LEU A 44 -14.14 -8.37 -15.61
C LEU A 44 -13.62 -9.69 -16.20
N TYR A 45 -12.35 -10.04 -15.93
CA TYR A 45 -11.73 -11.30 -16.34
C TYR A 45 -12.51 -12.51 -15.81
N GLU A 46 -12.80 -12.54 -14.51
CA GLU A 46 -13.53 -13.64 -13.87
C GLU A 46 -14.96 -13.78 -14.43
N ILE A 47 -15.64 -12.66 -14.72
CA ILE A 47 -16.98 -12.72 -15.33
C ILE A 47 -16.89 -13.21 -16.79
N ALA A 48 -15.89 -12.75 -17.55
CA ALA A 48 -15.73 -13.09 -18.97
C ALA A 48 -15.34 -14.55 -19.21
N HIS A 49 -14.55 -15.13 -18.30
CA HIS A 49 -13.95 -16.47 -18.47
C HIS A 49 -14.62 -17.57 -17.63
N ALA A 50 -15.61 -17.23 -16.80
CA ALA A 50 -16.35 -18.24 -16.07
C ALA A 50 -17.18 -19.11 -17.03
N ALA A 51 -17.14 -20.42 -16.83
CA ALA A 51 -17.93 -21.37 -17.62
C ALA A 51 -19.45 -21.16 -17.45
N GLU A 52 -19.86 -20.67 -16.29
CA GLU A 52 -21.23 -20.25 -15.97
C GLU A 52 -21.21 -18.85 -15.35
N PRO A 53 -22.26 -18.03 -15.51
CA PRO A 53 -22.34 -16.70 -14.90
C PRO A 53 -22.06 -16.75 -13.38
N PRO A 54 -21.01 -16.10 -12.87
CA PRO A 54 -20.63 -16.22 -11.48
C PRO A 54 -21.48 -15.32 -10.59
N THR A 55 -21.61 -15.67 -9.32
CA THR A 55 -22.16 -14.79 -8.29
C THR A 55 -21.08 -13.86 -7.75
N ALA A 56 -21.51 -12.75 -7.13
CA ALA A 56 -20.57 -11.86 -6.45
C ALA A 56 -19.77 -12.59 -5.36
N THR A 57 -20.39 -13.53 -4.64
CA THR A 57 -19.69 -14.28 -3.58
C THR A 57 -18.61 -15.20 -4.12
N GLU A 58 -18.81 -15.80 -5.30
CA GLU A 58 -17.79 -16.62 -5.95
C GLU A 58 -16.60 -15.77 -6.41
N ILE A 59 -16.84 -14.64 -7.09
CA ILE A 59 -15.77 -13.72 -7.48
C ILE A 59 -15.03 -13.20 -6.26
N ALA A 60 -15.74 -12.80 -5.20
CA ALA A 60 -15.15 -12.30 -3.96
C ALA A 60 -14.22 -13.34 -3.34
N ARG A 61 -14.63 -14.61 -3.32
CA ARG A 61 -13.82 -15.72 -2.83
C ARG A 61 -12.59 -15.95 -3.71
N THR A 62 -12.75 -16.02 -5.03
CA THR A 62 -11.65 -16.23 -5.97
C THR A 62 -10.59 -15.13 -5.88
N LEU A 63 -11.02 -13.87 -5.72
CA LEU A 63 -10.12 -12.72 -5.67
C LEU A 63 -9.62 -12.38 -4.26
N GLY A 64 -10.04 -13.11 -3.22
CA GLY A 64 -9.66 -12.82 -1.83
C GLY A 64 -10.16 -11.44 -1.34
N HIS A 65 -11.35 -11.03 -1.77
CA HIS A 65 -11.96 -9.76 -1.45
C HIS A 65 -13.24 -9.93 -0.61
N ASP A 66 -13.56 -8.94 0.22
CA ASP A 66 -14.84 -8.95 0.93
C ASP A 66 -16.01 -8.55 -0.01
N ASN A 67 -17.20 -9.06 0.31
CA ASN A 67 -18.41 -8.81 -0.49
C ASN A 67 -18.78 -7.32 -0.57
N GLY A 68 -18.42 -6.50 0.42
CA GLY A 68 -18.67 -5.06 0.42
C GLY A 68 -17.73 -4.28 -0.50
N TYR A 69 -16.46 -4.68 -0.58
CA TYR A 69 -15.50 -4.18 -1.56
C TYR A 69 -15.93 -4.54 -2.98
N LEU A 70 -16.25 -5.81 -3.23
CA LEU A 70 -16.70 -6.25 -4.54
C LEU A 70 -18.01 -5.55 -4.97
N SER A 71 -18.96 -5.36 -4.05
CA SER A 71 -20.22 -4.65 -4.35
C SER A 71 -19.97 -3.23 -4.86
N ARG A 72 -18.96 -2.53 -4.35
CA ARG A 72 -18.57 -1.19 -4.81
C ARG A 72 -17.97 -1.21 -6.22
N ILE A 73 -17.19 -2.25 -6.55
CA ILE A 73 -16.65 -2.45 -7.89
C ILE A 73 -17.78 -2.73 -8.87
N LEU A 74 -18.63 -3.72 -8.57
CA LEU A 74 -19.75 -4.10 -9.42
C LEU A 74 -20.69 -2.92 -9.68
N LYS A 75 -21.00 -2.11 -8.66
CA LYS A 75 -21.82 -0.90 -8.83
C LYS A 75 -21.20 0.10 -9.82
N ARG A 76 -19.87 0.28 -9.79
CA ARG A 76 -19.17 1.16 -10.73
C ARG A 76 -19.20 0.60 -12.16
N LEU A 77 -18.99 -0.71 -12.33
CA LEU A 77 -19.04 -1.37 -13.63
C LEU A 77 -20.47 -1.40 -14.22
N GLU A 78 -21.48 -1.56 -13.38
CA GLU A 78 -22.90 -1.41 -13.75
C GLU A 78 -23.24 0.02 -14.18
N THR A 79 -22.73 1.03 -13.44
CA THR A 79 -22.93 2.44 -13.79
C THR A 79 -22.31 2.78 -15.15
N ARG A 80 -21.20 2.12 -15.53
CA ARG A 80 -20.59 2.20 -16.85
C ARG A 80 -21.33 1.39 -17.93
N GLY A 81 -22.34 0.61 -17.55
CA GLY A 81 -23.09 -0.26 -18.45
C GLY A 81 -22.33 -1.51 -18.88
N TRP A 82 -21.24 -1.89 -18.20
CA TRP A 82 -20.38 -3.02 -18.59
C TRP A 82 -20.75 -4.35 -17.94
N VAL A 83 -21.40 -4.29 -16.77
CA VAL A 83 -21.84 -5.47 -16.02
C VAL A 83 -23.34 -5.38 -15.78
N ARG A 84 -24.03 -6.52 -15.83
CA ARG A 84 -25.44 -6.67 -15.47
C ARG A 84 -25.63 -7.80 -14.46
N ARG A 85 -26.71 -7.69 -13.68
CA ARG A 85 -27.17 -8.71 -12.73
C ARG A 85 -28.45 -9.37 -13.22
N ALA A 86 -28.50 -10.70 -13.11
CA ALA A 86 -29.72 -11.47 -13.26
C ALA A 86 -30.05 -12.19 -11.93
N PRO A 87 -31.32 -12.35 -11.56
CA PRO A 87 -31.70 -13.15 -10.39
C PRO A 87 -31.15 -14.58 -10.49
N HIS A 88 -30.61 -15.12 -9.40
CA HIS A 88 -30.17 -16.51 -9.38
C HIS A 88 -31.41 -17.45 -9.36
N PRO A 89 -31.50 -18.45 -10.26
CA PRO A 89 -32.71 -19.24 -10.48
C PRO A 89 -33.13 -20.10 -9.29
N ARG A 90 -32.19 -20.39 -8.37
CA ARG A 90 -32.43 -21.23 -7.18
C ARG A 90 -32.31 -20.49 -5.85
N ASP A 91 -31.81 -19.25 -5.86
CA ASP A 91 -31.57 -18.47 -4.63
C ASP A 91 -31.84 -16.99 -4.90
N GLY A 92 -33.04 -16.52 -4.57
CA GLY A 92 -33.45 -15.14 -4.81
C GLY A 92 -32.63 -14.09 -4.03
N ARG A 93 -31.76 -14.50 -3.09
CA ARG A 93 -30.85 -13.59 -2.37
C ARG A 93 -29.56 -13.33 -3.15
N GLN A 94 -29.30 -14.10 -4.20
CA GLN A 94 -28.11 -13.98 -5.02
C GLN A 94 -28.42 -13.48 -6.43
N SER A 95 -27.41 -12.92 -7.07
CA SER A 95 -27.49 -12.48 -8.45
C SER A 95 -26.31 -13.06 -9.23
N LEU A 96 -26.61 -13.54 -10.43
CA LEU A 96 -25.65 -13.96 -11.44
C LEU A 96 -25.15 -12.74 -12.20
N LEU A 97 -23.84 -12.66 -12.39
CA LEU A 97 -23.15 -11.57 -13.05
C LEU A 97 -22.84 -11.95 -14.49
N ALA A 98 -23.04 -11.01 -15.39
CA ALA A 98 -22.64 -11.16 -16.78
C ALA A 98 -22.11 -9.83 -17.30
N LEU A 99 -21.20 -9.89 -18.26
CA LEU A 99 -20.88 -8.72 -19.06
C LEU A 99 -22.06 -8.37 -19.96
N THR A 100 -22.17 -7.09 -20.29
CA THR A 100 -23.00 -6.60 -21.39
C THR A 100 -22.17 -6.64 -22.69
N PRO A 101 -22.78 -6.48 -23.88
CA PRO A 101 -22.02 -6.35 -25.12
C PRO A 101 -20.95 -5.23 -25.07
N ASP A 102 -21.27 -4.09 -24.45
CA ASP A 102 -20.32 -2.99 -24.26
C ASP A 102 -19.20 -3.37 -23.28
N GLY A 103 -19.53 -4.15 -22.24
CA GLY A 103 -18.55 -4.68 -21.29
C GLY A 103 -17.62 -5.70 -21.92
N GLU A 104 -18.12 -6.57 -22.79
CA GLU A 104 -17.33 -7.54 -23.57
C GLU A 104 -16.36 -6.82 -24.49
N ALA A 105 -16.82 -5.80 -25.23
CA ALA A 105 -15.97 -5.00 -26.11
C ALA A 105 -14.89 -4.23 -25.32
N ALA A 106 -15.25 -3.62 -24.20
CA ALA A 106 -14.30 -2.94 -23.32
C ALA A 106 -13.26 -3.90 -22.72
N TYR A 107 -13.71 -5.09 -22.30
CA TYR A 107 -12.84 -6.13 -21.78
C TYR A 107 -11.90 -6.69 -22.86
N ALA A 108 -12.38 -6.93 -24.07
CA ALA A 108 -11.55 -7.40 -25.19
C ALA A 108 -10.36 -6.45 -25.45
N GLY A 109 -10.60 -5.13 -25.45
CA GLY A 109 -9.51 -4.16 -25.60
C GLY A 109 -8.51 -4.17 -24.43
N LEU A 110 -8.95 -4.49 -23.21
CA LEU A 110 -8.05 -4.68 -22.05
C LEU A 110 -7.25 -5.97 -22.20
N ASP A 111 -7.91 -7.06 -22.61
CA ASP A 111 -7.29 -8.36 -22.82
C ASP A 111 -6.20 -8.30 -23.90
N GLU A 112 -6.47 -7.66 -25.03
CA GLU A 112 -5.50 -7.40 -26.10
C GLU A 112 -4.28 -6.62 -25.59
N ARG A 113 -4.48 -5.55 -24.80
CA ARG A 113 -3.37 -4.79 -24.20
C ARG A 113 -2.57 -5.64 -23.22
N SER A 114 -3.23 -6.48 -22.43
CA SER A 114 -2.56 -7.40 -21.52
C SER A 114 -1.71 -8.44 -22.27
N GLN A 115 -2.24 -8.98 -23.37
CA GLN A 115 -1.52 -9.92 -24.23
C GLN A 115 -0.32 -9.24 -24.91
N ALA A 116 -0.50 -8.03 -25.44
CA ALA A 116 0.57 -7.26 -26.05
C ALA A 116 1.70 -6.98 -25.05
N GLN A 117 1.37 -6.57 -23.83
CA GLN A 117 2.33 -6.34 -22.76
C GLN A 117 3.13 -7.61 -22.42
N ALA A 118 2.46 -8.77 -22.33
CA ALA A 118 3.15 -10.05 -22.13
C ALA A 118 4.07 -10.39 -23.32
N GLY A 119 3.62 -10.12 -24.55
CA GLY A 119 4.43 -10.25 -25.76
C GLY A 119 5.68 -9.38 -25.75
N GLU A 120 5.56 -8.11 -25.35
CA GLU A 120 6.70 -7.19 -25.22
C GLU A 120 7.73 -7.65 -24.19
N MET A 121 7.30 -8.25 -23.08
CA MET A 121 8.23 -8.83 -22.09
C MET A 121 9.00 -10.03 -22.64
N LEU A 122 8.38 -10.81 -23.52
CA LEU A 122 8.97 -12.02 -24.09
C LEU A 122 9.77 -11.78 -25.38
N ALA A 123 9.46 -10.70 -26.12
CA ALA A 123 10.08 -10.39 -27.41
C ALA A 123 11.61 -10.29 -27.38
N PRO A 124 12.27 -9.76 -26.33
CA PRO A 124 13.73 -9.71 -26.25
C PRO A 124 14.41 -11.06 -25.98
N LEU A 125 13.65 -12.10 -25.63
CA LEU A 125 14.20 -13.42 -25.25
C LEU A 125 14.31 -14.33 -26.48
N SER A 126 15.43 -15.06 -26.58
CA SER A 126 15.55 -16.18 -27.52
C SER A 126 14.58 -17.30 -27.15
N GLU A 127 14.29 -18.19 -28.10
CA GLU A 127 13.41 -19.34 -27.87
C GLU A 127 13.85 -20.19 -26.68
N GLU A 128 15.14 -20.53 -26.60
CA GLU A 128 15.73 -21.27 -25.48
C GLU A 128 15.50 -20.58 -24.12
N LYS A 129 15.63 -19.24 -24.06
CA LYS A 129 15.39 -18.47 -22.84
C LYS A 129 13.91 -18.38 -22.48
N ARG A 130 13.02 -18.36 -23.47
CA ARG A 130 11.57 -18.43 -23.22
C ARG A 130 11.19 -19.78 -22.63
N ASP A 131 11.73 -20.88 -23.16
CA ASP A 131 11.48 -22.22 -22.62
C ASP A 131 12.00 -22.40 -21.19
N GLU A 132 13.20 -21.88 -20.92
CA GLU A 132 13.74 -21.83 -19.56
C GLU A 132 12.82 -21.06 -18.61
N LEU A 133 12.37 -19.86 -19.00
CA LEU A 133 11.45 -19.05 -18.21
C LEU A 133 10.12 -19.76 -17.96
N MET A 134 9.51 -20.39 -18.98
CA MET A 134 8.23 -21.08 -18.83
C MET A 134 8.35 -22.28 -17.86
N ARG A 135 9.44 -23.04 -17.91
CA ARG A 135 9.71 -24.12 -16.95
C ARG A 135 9.90 -23.60 -15.52
N ALA A 136 10.58 -22.47 -15.36
CA ALA A 136 10.76 -21.83 -14.06
C ALA A 136 9.42 -21.34 -13.49
N LEU A 137 8.58 -20.70 -14.31
CA LEU A 137 7.25 -20.24 -13.90
C LEU A 137 6.33 -21.40 -13.51
N ASP A 138 6.36 -22.51 -14.25
CA ASP A 138 5.60 -23.70 -13.88
C ASP A 138 6.08 -24.29 -12.54
N THR A 139 7.39 -24.35 -12.35
CA THR A 139 8.00 -24.80 -11.09
C THR A 139 7.58 -23.92 -9.92
N VAL A 140 7.66 -22.60 -10.07
CA VAL A 140 7.22 -21.63 -9.05
C VAL A 140 5.74 -21.79 -8.75
N ARG A 141 4.88 -21.86 -9.78
CA ARG A 141 3.43 -22.05 -9.63
C ARG A 141 3.11 -23.33 -8.87
N ARG A 142 3.76 -24.45 -9.21
CA ARG A 142 3.55 -25.73 -8.52
C ARG A 142 4.01 -25.66 -7.07
N LEU A 143 5.23 -25.18 -6.81
CA LEU A 143 5.78 -25.12 -5.45
C LEU A 143 4.97 -24.19 -4.53
N LEU A 144 4.52 -23.04 -5.04
CA LEU A 144 3.69 -22.11 -4.26
C LEU A 144 2.23 -22.56 -4.18
N GLY A 145 1.69 -23.20 -5.21
CA GLY A 145 0.35 -23.79 -5.20
C GLY A 145 0.23 -24.93 -4.20
N ASP A 146 1.19 -25.85 -4.20
CA ASP A 146 1.28 -26.96 -3.23
C ASP A 146 1.44 -26.44 -1.79
N ALA A 147 2.24 -25.38 -1.59
CA ALA A 147 2.39 -24.73 -0.28
C ALA A 147 1.10 -24.06 0.19
N THR A 148 0.34 -23.44 -0.72
CA THR A 148 -0.95 -22.80 -0.39
C THR A 148 -1.99 -23.84 0.01
N LEU A 149 -2.09 -24.96 -0.74
CA LEU A 149 -2.97 -26.08 -0.42
C LEU A 149 -2.58 -26.78 0.89
N ALA A 150 -1.29 -26.84 1.23
CA ALA A 150 -0.82 -27.40 2.50
C ALA A 150 -1.15 -26.52 3.72
N LEU A 151 -1.19 -25.19 3.55
CA LEU A 151 -1.65 -24.26 4.58
C LEU A 151 -3.16 -24.40 4.81
N ASP A 152 -3.94 -24.54 3.74
CA ASP A 152 -5.41 -24.72 3.82
C ASP A 152 -5.80 -26.09 4.42
N ALA A 153 -5.02 -27.15 4.16
CA ALA A 153 -5.26 -28.50 4.71
C ALA A 153 -4.96 -28.61 6.23
N GLY A 154 -4.08 -27.75 6.77
CA GLY A 154 -3.77 -27.68 8.19
C GLY A 154 -4.85 -27.01 9.04
N ASP A 155 -5.61 -26.08 8.46
CA ASP A 155 -6.70 -25.34 9.12
C ASP A 155 -8.03 -26.13 9.15
N ALA A 156 -8.21 -27.11 8.25
CA ALA A 156 -9.46 -27.88 8.16
C ALA A 156 -9.74 -28.83 9.35
N ALA A 157 -8.76 -29.08 10.24
CA ALA A 157 -8.90 -29.96 11.39
C ALA A 157 -9.37 -29.25 12.68
N GLN A 158 -9.53 -27.93 12.68
CA GLN A 158 -9.97 -27.19 13.85
C GLN A 158 -11.12 -26.22 13.53
N VAL A 159 -12.31 -26.63 13.99
CA VAL A 159 -13.47 -25.79 14.32
C VAL A 159 -14.43 -25.45 13.18
N SER A 160 -15.59 -26.10 13.25
CA SER A 160 -16.83 -25.66 12.64
C SER A 160 -17.35 -24.37 13.29
N THR A 161 -18.00 -23.55 12.47
CA THR A 161 -18.83 -22.36 12.74
C THR A 161 -18.13 -21.00 12.64
N GLY A 162 -18.33 -20.31 11.51
CA GLY A 162 -18.18 -18.86 11.37
C GLY A 162 -17.11 -18.34 10.40
N ALA A 163 -16.97 -18.88 9.18
CA ALA A 163 -15.94 -18.48 8.22
C ALA A 163 -16.20 -17.10 7.55
N LYS A 164 -15.39 -16.09 7.92
CA LYS A 164 -15.11 -14.87 7.15
C LYS A 164 -13.91 -15.13 6.24
N ALA A 165 -13.94 -14.53 5.03
CA ALA A 165 -12.99 -14.72 3.93
C ALA A 165 -11.50 -14.66 4.33
N ALA A 166 -10.73 -15.60 3.76
CA ALA A 166 -9.28 -15.73 3.82
C ALA A 166 -8.55 -14.65 2.98
N PRO A 167 -7.28 -14.35 3.27
CA PRO A 167 -6.80 -12.99 3.35
C PRO A 167 -5.86 -12.57 2.22
N ALA A 168 -5.80 -11.26 1.99
CA ALA A 168 -4.66 -10.58 1.41
C ALA A 168 -3.36 -11.09 2.07
N LEU A 169 -2.29 -11.23 1.27
CA LEU A 169 -0.92 -11.48 1.75
C LEU A 169 -0.70 -10.84 3.12
N PRO A 170 -0.28 -11.60 4.15
CA PRO A 170 -0.15 -11.08 5.50
C PRO A 170 0.87 -9.94 5.48
N THR A 171 0.34 -8.73 5.50
CA THR A 171 0.97 -7.66 6.28
C THR A 171 1.07 -8.26 7.68
N PRO A 172 2.21 -8.20 8.39
CA PRO A 172 2.24 -8.66 9.77
C PRO A 172 1.05 -8.02 10.47
N ALA A 173 0.10 -8.85 10.88
CA ALA A 173 -1.06 -8.42 11.62
C ALA A 173 -0.52 -8.01 12.98
N HIS A 174 -0.06 -6.76 13.08
CA HIS A 174 0.02 -6.13 14.37
C HIS A 174 -1.43 -6.13 14.89
N PRO A 175 -1.69 -6.74 16.06
CA PRO A 175 -3.01 -6.68 16.65
C PRO A 175 -3.47 -5.23 16.60
N THR A 176 -4.70 -4.97 16.15
CA THR A 176 -5.24 -3.61 16.18
C THR A 176 -5.20 -3.18 17.64
N PRO A 177 -4.34 -2.22 18.03
CA PRO A 177 -4.15 -1.99 19.44
C PRO A 177 -5.46 -1.43 19.99
N THR A 178 -5.96 -2.02 21.07
CA THR A 178 -7.19 -1.58 21.74
C THR A 178 -6.84 -0.54 22.81
N GLY A 179 -7.55 0.58 22.85
CA GLY A 179 -7.35 1.65 23.84
C GLY A 179 -7.25 3.05 23.21
N ASP A 180 -7.16 4.06 24.06
CA ASP A 180 -6.97 5.45 23.65
C ASP A 180 -5.54 5.69 23.13
N VAL A 181 -5.38 6.66 22.23
CA VAL A 181 -4.07 7.04 21.70
C VAL A 181 -3.43 8.08 22.62
N ILE A 182 -2.26 7.73 23.16
CA ILE A 182 -1.38 8.65 23.88
C ILE A 182 -0.29 9.16 22.95
N LEU A 183 0.15 10.40 23.18
CA LEU A 183 1.31 10.98 22.52
C LEU A 183 2.41 11.14 23.56
N ARG A 184 3.58 10.59 23.30
CA ARG A 184 4.71 10.60 24.24
C ARG A 184 6.02 10.96 23.55
N ASP A 185 7.01 11.28 24.38
CA ASP A 185 8.39 11.45 23.93
C ASP A 185 9.03 10.11 23.53
N LEU A 186 10.19 10.22 22.88
CA LEU A 186 11.00 9.09 22.45
C LEU A 186 11.52 8.28 23.64
N GLN A 187 11.56 6.98 23.44
CA GLN A 187 12.16 5.98 24.31
C GLN A 187 13.23 5.18 23.54
N PRO A 188 14.15 4.49 24.24
CA PRO A 188 15.08 3.58 23.60
C PRO A 188 14.34 2.58 22.68
N GLY A 189 14.81 2.46 21.43
CA GLY A 189 14.21 1.62 20.41
C GLY A 189 13.25 2.34 19.44
N ASP A 190 12.72 3.52 19.80
CA ASP A 190 11.80 4.24 18.90
C ASP A 190 12.49 4.73 17.63
N LEU A 191 13.74 5.20 17.72
CA LEU A 191 14.48 5.68 16.54
C LEU A 191 14.64 4.56 15.48
N GLY A 192 14.98 3.35 15.92
CA GLY A 192 15.07 2.19 15.03
C GLY A 192 13.70 1.79 14.46
N TRP A 193 12.65 1.84 15.29
CA TRP A 193 11.28 1.59 14.86
C TRP A 193 10.81 2.60 13.81
N VAL A 194 11.15 3.89 13.94
CA VAL A 194 10.77 4.92 12.97
C VAL A 194 11.41 4.64 11.61
N VAL A 195 12.70 4.31 11.57
CA VAL A 195 13.41 3.95 10.33
C VAL A 195 12.78 2.71 9.69
N GLN A 196 12.60 1.65 10.48
CA GLN A 196 11.97 0.40 10.02
C GLN A 196 10.56 0.65 9.47
N THR A 197 9.75 1.45 10.17
CA THR A 197 8.35 1.72 9.81
C THR A 197 8.28 2.53 8.52
N HIS A 198 9.08 3.59 8.38
CA HIS A 198 9.15 4.36 7.15
C HIS A 198 9.63 3.51 5.98
N GLY A 199 10.74 2.77 6.15
CA GLY A 199 11.29 1.90 5.10
C GLY A 199 10.28 0.85 4.65
N SER A 200 9.74 0.06 5.57
CA SER A 200 8.82 -1.03 5.23
C SER A 200 7.46 -0.56 4.72
N GLN A 201 6.85 0.48 5.30
CA GLN A 201 5.53 0.95 4.88
C GLN A 201 5.57 1.73 3.57
N TYR A 202 6.50 2.67 3.41
CA TYR A 202 6.59 3.41 2.15
C TYR A 202 7.06 2.54 1.00
N PHE A 203 7.87 1.52 1.28
CA PHE A 203 8.17 0.48 0.32
C PHE A 203 6.90 -0.31 -0.07
N ALA A 204 6.08 -0.73 0.90
CA ALA A 204 4.86 -1.49 0.63
C ALA A 204 3.79 -0.66 -0.13
N GLU A 205 3.66 0.64 0.17
CA GLU A 205 2.59 1.48 -0.35
C GLU A 205 2.97 2.24 -1.63
N TYR A 206 4.23 2.64 -1.74
CA TYR A 206 4.72 3.51 -2.82
C TYR A 206 5.90 2.91 -3.59
N GLY A 207 6.40 1.74 -3.17
CA GLY A 207 7.57 1.11 -3.79
C GLY A 207 8.88 1.84 -3.51
N TRP A 208 8.90 2.80 -2.58
CA TRP A 208 10.11 3.58 -2.28
C TRP A 208 11.15 2.71 -1.60
N GLY A 209 12.30 2.57 -2.26
CA GLY A 209 13.34 1.63 -1.88
C GLY A 209 14.31 2.18 -0.83
N ARG A 210 15.51 1.59 -0.83
CA ARG A 210 16.58 1.85 0.14
C ARG A 210 16.92 3.34 0.27
N GLU A 211 16.85 4.12 -0.79
CA GLU A 211 17.13 5.56 -0.79
C GLU A 211 16.29 6.32 0.24
N PHE A 212 14.98 6.03 0.29
CA PHE A 212 14.08 6.68 1.24
C PHE A 212 14.33 6.22 2.67
N GLU A 213 14.64 4.93 2.86
CA GLU A 213 15.01 4.39 4.17
C GLU A 213 16.29 5.03 4.71
N VAL A 214 17.31 5.23 3.85
CA VAL A 214 18.53 5.95 4.20
C VAL A 214 18.22 7.41 4.55
N LEU A 215 17.39 8.10 3.76
CA LEU A 215 16.95 9.47 4.07
C LEU A 215 16.27 9.56 5.44
N ALA A 216 15.41 8.58 5.77
CA ALA A 216 14.77 8.52 7.08
C ALA A 216 15.80 8.28 8.20
N ALA A 217 16.76 7.39 7.97
CA ALA A 217 17.85 7.13 8.91
C ALA A 217 18.75 8.35 9.14
N GLU A 218 19.06 9.11 8.09
CA GLU A 218 19.84 10.36 8.18
C GLU A 218 19.14 11.38 9.08
N VAL A 219 17.85 11.62 8.87
CA VAL A 219 17.05 12.51 9.72
C VAL A 219 17.08 12.06 11.17
N ILE A 220 16.99 10.76 11.41
CA ILE A 220 16.99 10.18 12.75
C ILE A 220 18.36 10.34 13.43
N VAL A 221 19.45 10.14 12.71
CA VAL A 221 20.81 10.34 13.20
C VAL A 221 21.04 11.82 13.53
N ASP A 222 20.65 12.72 12.63
CA ASP A 222 20.80 14.16 12.82
C ASP A 222 19.97 14.64 14.02
N PHE A 223 18.72 14.19 14.13
CA PHE A 223 17.86 14.51 15.27
C PHE A 223 18.44 13.97 16.59
N GLY A 224 18.94 12.73 16.63
CA GLY A 224 19.50 12.14 17.85
C GLY A 224 20.78 12.84 18.33
N ARG A 225 21.49 13.52 17.42
CA ARG A 225 22.68 14.33 17.73
C ARG A 225 22.32 15.75 18.13
N ASP A 226 21.22 16.31 17.61
CA ASP A 226 20.79 17.66 17.91
C ASP A 226 20.52 17.84 19.40
N LYS A 227 21.01 18.96 19.95
CA LYS A 227 20.89 19.32 21.36
C LYS A 227 20.01 20.55 21.57
N ASP A 228 19.41 21.10 20.50
CA ASP A 228 18.46 22.19 20.60
C ASP A 228 17.21 21.73 21.38
N PRO A 229 16.92 22.29 22.57
CA PRO A 229 15.77 21.87 23.36
C PRO A 229 14.43 22.24 22.72
N ARG A 230 14.44 23.06 21.66
CA ARG A 230 13.23 23.45 20.93
C ARG A 230 12.76 22.36 19.97
N VAL A 231 13.64 21.51 19.44
CA VAL A 231 13.26 20.40 18.55
C VAL A 231 12.68 19.24 19.36
N ARG A 232 11.76 18.48 18.75
CA ARG A 232 11.04 17.42 19.46
C ARG A 232 10.49 16.38 18.50
N ALA A 233 10.27 15.17 19.00
CA ALA A 233 9.55 14.11 18.29
C ALA A 233 8.40 13.60 19.16
N TRP A 234 7.33 13.18 18.50
CA TRP A 234 6.17 12.58 19.15
C TRP A 234 5.98 11.17 18.62
N ILE A 235 5.79 10.24 19.55
CA ILE A 235 5.35 8.88 19.26
C ILE A 235 3.89 8.75 19.69
N ALA A 236 3.04 8.35 18.75
CA ALA A 236 1.69 7.94 19.04
C ALA A 236 1.69 6.47 19.45
N GLU A 237 1.15 6.18 20.62
CA GLU A 237 1.05 4.82 21.15
C GLU A 237 -0.41 4.51 21.47
N ARG A 238 -0.82 3.28 21.19
CA ARG A 238 -2.15 2.76 21.53
C ARG A 238 -1.97 1.37 22.13
N GLY A 239 -2.47 1.16 23.34
CA GLY A 239 -2.37 -0.15 24.01
C GLY A 239 -0.93 -0.69 24.13
N GLY A 240 0.07 0.18 24.32
CA GLY A 240 1.50 -0.20 24.37
C GLY A 240 2.19 -0.31 23.00
N GLU A 241 1.45 -0.25 21.91
CA GLU A 241 1.99 -0.39 20.55
C GLU A 241 2.19 0.98 19.87
N ARG A 242 3.33 1.13 19.19
CA ARG A 242 3.64 2.33 18.41
C ARG A 242 2.80 2.33 17.15
N VAL A 243 2.00 3.37 16.98
CA VAL A 243 1.02 3.50 15.89
C VAL A 243 1.27 4.69 14.99
N GLY A 244 2.19 5.58 15.37
CA GLY A 244 2.59 6.69 14.52
C GLY A 244 3.68 7.55 15.11
N CYS A 245 4.22 8.46 14.31
CA CYS A 245 5.18 9.45 14.75
C CYS A 245 5.12 10.73 13.93
N VAL A 246 5.71 11.79 14.47
CA VAL A 246 6.11 12.98 13.72
C VAL A 246 7.33 13.60 14.41
N PHE A 247 8.22 14.20 13.61
CA PHE A 247 9.41 14.87 14.07
C PHE A 247 9.34 16.34 13.70
N MET A 248 9.77 17.20 14.62
CA MET A 248 10.06 18.59 14.37
C MET A 248 11.55 18.81 14.59
N VAL A 249 12.25 19.18 13.53
CA VAL A 249 13.71 19.41 13.51
C VAL A 249 14.00 20.88 13.20
N ARG A 250 15.26 21.32 13.28
CA ARG A 250 15.64 22.66 12.83
C ARG A 250 15.44 22.78 11.33
N GLY A 251 14.92 23.93 10.90
CA GLY A 251 14.76 24.28 9.50
C GLY A 251 16.03 24.88 8.92
N ARG A 252 15.85 25.66 7.86
CA ARG A 252 16.94 26.35 7.15
C ARG A 252 17.67 27.43 7.95
N ASP A 253 17.04 27.97 8.99
CA ASP A 253 17.54 29.06 9.84
C ASP A 253 17.03 28.90 11.28
N ASP A 254 17.52 29.73 12.21
CA ASP A 254 17.22 29.63 13.65
C ASP A 254 15.77 29.98 14.02
N GLU A 255 15.03 30.61 13.11
CA GLU A 255 13.63 31.03 13.28
C GLU A 255 12.65 30.06 12.63
N THR A 256 13.14 29.08 11.87
CA THR A 256 12.35 28.11 11.11
C THR A 256 12.51 26.71 11.70
N ALA A 257 11.38 26.05 11.98
CA ALA A 257 11.34 24.62 12.27
C ALA A 257 10.93 23.84 11.01
N LYS A 258 11.27 22.55 10.95
CA LYS A 258 10.89 21.66 9.85
C LYS A 258 10.15 20.43 10.35
N LEU A 259 8.98 20.18 9.80
CA LEU A 259 8.20 18.96 10.06
C LEU A 259 8.76 17.84 9.17
N ARG A 260 9.11 16.71 9.79
CA ARG A 260 9.68 15.52 9.14
C ARG A 260 9.01 14.25 9.66
N LEU A 261 9.11 13.18 8.86
CA LEU A 261 8.80 11.81 9.27
C LEU A 261 7.42 11.62 9.92
N LEU A 262 6.40 12.32 9.39
CA LEU A 262 5.00 12.05 9.75
C LEU A 262 4.60 10.70 9.14
N CYS A 263 4.31 9.73 9.99
CA CYS A 263 3.91 8.40 9.56
C CYS A 263 2.90 7.79 10.55
N LEU A 264 1.93 7.04 10.02
CA LEU A 264 0.98 6.25 10.80
C LEU A 264 0.95 4.82 10.26
N THR A 265 0.90 3.86 11.18
CA THR A 265 0.64 2.47 10.80
C THR A 265 -0.76 2.35 10.17
N PRO A 266 -0.98 1.39 9.24
CA PRO A 266 -2.25 1.26 8.54
C PRO A 266 -3.48 1.22 9.48
N GLY A 267 -3.40 0.47 10.58
CA GLY A 267 -4.48 0.33 11.57
C GLY A 267 -4.78 1.59 12.39
N ALA A 268 -3.97 2.64 12.27
CA ALA A 268 -4.14 3.90 13.00
C ALA A 268 -4.65 5.06 12.12
N ARG A 269 -4.86 4.82 10.82
CA ARG A 269 -5.36 5.81 9.86
C ARG A 269 -6.87 5.97 9.97
N GLY A 270 -7.40 7.07 9.43
CA GLY A 270 -8.85 7.31 9.34
C GLY A 270 -9.52 7.89 10.60
N ALA A 271 -8.80 8.02 11.72
CA ALA A 271 -9.34 8.56 12.98
C ALA A 271 -8.84 9.98 13.33
N GLY A 272 -8.30 10.72 12.36
CA GLY A 272 -7.79 12.08 12.57
C GLY A 272 -6.46 12.18 13.33
N LEU A 273 -5.82 11.06 13.68
CA LEU A 273 -4.56 11.05 14.44
C LEU A 273 -3.41 11.81 13.75
N GLY A 274 -3.29 11.70 12.43
CA GLY A 274 -2.25 12.42 11.68
C GLY A 274 -2.45 13.94 11.76
N ALA A 275 -3.71 14.37 11.74
CA ALA A 275 -4.07 15.77 11.96
C ALA A 275 -3.68 16.22 13.38
N ARG A 276 -4.03 15.43 14.40
CA ARG A 276 -3.64 15.70 15.80
C ARG A 276 -2.12 15.80 15.98
N LEU A 277 -1.34 14.90 15.38
CA LEU A 277 0.14 14.96 15.43
C LEU A 277 0.67 16.27 14.83
N VAL A 278 0.12 16.74 13.72
CA VAL A 278 0.52 18.03 13.14
C VAL A 278 0.09 19.20 14.03
N ASP A 279 -1.07 19.12 14.68
CA ASP A 279 -1.52 20.15 15.64
C ASP A 279 -0.56 20.28 16.84
N GLU A 280 -0.04 19.17 17.35
CA GLU A 280 0.98 19.17 18.41
C GLU A 280 2.28 19.84 17.96
N VAL A 281 2.72 19.57 16.71
CA VAL A 281 3.91 20.22 16.14
C VAL A 281 3.68 21.73 16.05
N LEU A 282 2.51 22.17 15.58
CA LEU A 282 2.18 23.60 15.48
C LEU A 282 2.15 24.28 16.85
N ALA A 283 1.51 23.65 17.83
CA ALA A 283 1.42 24.17 19.19
C ALA A 283 2.81 24.31 19.82
N HIS A 284 3.65 23.28 19.68
CA HIS A 284 5.01 23.28 20.21
C HIS A 284 5.91 24.28 19.48
N ALA A 285 5.82 24.40 18.16
CA ALA A 285 6.61 25.37 17.40
C ALA A 285 6.31 26.81 17.83
N ARG A 286 5.02 27.15 18.05
CA ARG A 286 4.60 28.45 18.60
C ARG A 286 5.10 28.66 20.02
N ALA A 287 5.01 27.64 20.88
CA ALA A 287 5.50 27.72 22.25
C ALA A 287 7.01 27.98 22.30
N MET A 288 7.77 27.37 21.38
CA MET A 288 9.21 27.56 21.21
C MET A 288 9.59 28.80 20.40
N LYS A 289 8.59 29.63 20.03
CA LYS A 289 8.75 30.91 19.32
C LYS A 289 9.44 30.79 17.97
N PHE A 290 9.29 29.66 17.27
CA PHE A 290 9.60 29.62 15.85
C PHE A 290 8.64 30.56 15.11
N LYS A 291 9.16 31.28 14.11
CA LYS A 291 8.34 32.16 13.26
C LYS A 291 7.75 31.42 12.07
N ARG A 292 8.37 30.29 11.70
CA ARG A 292 7.99 29.54 10.51
C ARG A 292 8.10 28.04 10.71
N LEU A 293 7.23 27.31 10.03
CA LEU A 293 7.34 25.88 9.81
C LEU A 293 7.44 25.58 8.32
N GLU A 294 8.37 24.71 7.95
CA GLU A 294 8.49 24.17 6.60
C GLU A 294 8.33 22.64 6.60
N LEU A 295 7.99 22.07 5.45
CA LEU A 295 8.02 20.63 5.23
C LEU A 295 8.30 20.31 3.77
N TRP A 296 8.82 19.10 3.54
CA TRP A 296 8.94 18.52 2.20
C TRP A 296 8.10 17.25 2.14
N THR A 297 7.34 17.10 1.06
CA THR A 297 6.46 15.94 0.82
C THR A 297 6.41 15.61 -0.67
N HIS A 298 5.64 14.59 -1.04
CA HIS A 298 5.42 14.23 -2.44
C HIS A 298 3.97 14.43 -2.84
N SER A 299 3.74 14.82 -4.09
CA SER A 299 2.39 15.08 -4.62
C SER A 299 1.43 13.89 -4.49
N CYS A 300 1.97 12.66 -4.55
CA CYS A 300 1.22 11.40 -4.40
C CYS A 300 0.71 11.15 -2.97
N LEU A 301 1.25 11.83 -1.95
CA LEU A 301 0.83 11.70 -0.55
C LEU A 301 -0.40 12.58 -0.25
N THR A 302 -1.48 12.38 -1.01
CA THR A 302 -2.69 13.23 -1.02
C THR A 302 -3.32 13.45 0.35
N THR A 303 -3.32 12.42 1.21
CA THR A 303 -3.87 12.54 2.57
C THR A 303 -3.02 13.46 3.45
N ALA A 304 -1.69 13.32 3.42
CA ALA A 304 -0.79 14.19 4.19
C ALA A 304 -0.88 15.63 3.67
N ARG A 305 -0.91 15.83 2.35
CA ARG A 305 -1.09 17.15 1.73
C ARG A 305 -2.37 17.84 2.18
N SER A 306 -3.49 17.12 2.26
CA SER A 306 -4.76 17.65 2.78
C SER A 306 -4.67 18.08 4.25
N ILE A 307 -3.93 17.34 5.09
CA ILE A 307 -3.68 17.70 6.49
C ILE A 307 -2.94 19.03 6.59
N TYR A 308 -1.89 19.22 5.77
CA TYR A 308 -1.08 20.44 5.76
C TYR A 308 -1.86 21.65 5.22
N ALA A 309 -2.52 21.50 4.06
CA ALA A 309 -3.28 22.58 3.44
C ALA A 309 -4.39 23.12 4.35
N ARG A 310 -5.12 22.23 5.05
CA ARG A 310 -6.16 22.63 6.02
C ARG A 310 -5.63 23.40 7.23
N ARG A 311 -4.32 23.31 7.50
CA ARG A 311 -3.63 24.01 8.60
C ARG A 311 -2.92 25.28 8.14
N GLY A 312 -3.14 25.70 6.90
CA GLY A 312 -2.61 26.94 6.35
C GLY A 312 -1.20 26.84 5.77
N PHE A 313 -0.63 25.63 5.67
CA PHE A 313 0.60 25.47 4.89
C PHE A 313 0.34 25.82 3.43
N VAL A 314 1.25 26.58 2.84
CA VAL A 314 1.21 27.01 1.45
C VAL A 314 2.37 26.37 0.71
N MET A 315 2.08 25.71 -0.41
CA MET A 315 3.09 25.17 -1.31
C MET A 315 3.91 26.31 -1.93
N LYS A 316 5.23 26.27 -1.77
CA LYS A 316 6.16 27.29 -2.29
C LYS A 316 6.93 26.82 -3.52
N GLU A 317 7.20 25.52 -3.60
CA GLU A 317 8.03 24.96 -4.66
C GLU A 317 7.54 23.55 -5.03
N ILE A 318 7.65 23.23 -6.31
CA ILE A 318 7.40 21.91 -6.89
C ILE A 318 8.64 21.52 -7.68
N LYS A 319 9.19 20.34 -7.41
CA LYS A 319 10.36 19.82 -8.09
C LYS A 319 10.14 18.38 -8.54
N PRO A 320 9.89 18.14 -9.84
CA PRO A 320 9.94 16.80 -10.41
C PRO A 320 11.36 16.23 -10.32
N TYR A 321 11.47 14.95 -10.01
CA TYR A 321 12.72 14.21 -10.05
C TYR A 321 12.44 12.72 -10.25
N VAL A 322 13.46 11.98 -10.65
CA VAL A 322 13.40 10.53 -10.76
C VAL A 322 14.14 9.96 -9.55
N SER A 323 13.50 9.07 -8.78
CA SER A 323 14.20 8.33 -7.71
C SER A 323 15.32 7.47 -8.31
N ASP A 324 16.33 7.03 -7.55
CA ASP A 324 17.37 6.16 -8.12
C ASP A 324 16.79 4.81 -8.57
N GLY A 325 15.64 4.42 -8.00
CA GLY A 325 14.80 3.30 -8.48
C GLY A 325 14.04 3.51 -9.80
N GLY A 326 14.20 4.66 -10.48
CA GLY A 326 13.58 4.97 -11.78
C GLY A 326 12.13 5.46 -11.73
N THR A 327 11.59 5.77 -10.55
CA THR A 327 10.21 6.25 -10.40
C THR A 327 10.15 7.76 -10.52
N GLU A 328 9.27 8.28 -11.38
CA GLU A 328 9.01 9.71 -11.46
C GLU A 328 8.24 10.17 -10.22
N LEU A 329 8.81 11.14 -9.51
CA LEU A 329 8.29 11.69 -8.29
C LEU A 329 8.22 13.21 -8.40
N VAL A 330 7.26 13.81 -7.70
CA VAL A 330 7.14 15.26 -7.60
C VAL A 330 7.26 15.65 -6.15
N GLY A 331 8.42 16.18 -5.78
CA GLY A 331 8.66 16.76 -4.47
C GLY A 331 7.99 18.13 -4.35
N GLU A 332 7.44 18.43 -3.18
CA GLU A 332 6.77 19.69 -2.88
C GLU A 332 7.33 20.25 -1.57
N ASN A 333 7.75 21.52 -1.58
CA ASN A 333 8.08 22.27 -0.36
C ASN A 333 6.90 23.13 0.04
N TRP A 334 6.52 23.03 1.31
CA TRP A 334 5.40 23.79 1.89
C TRP A 334 5.87 24.58 3.10
N GLU A 335 5.29 25.75 3.31
CA GLU A 335 5.63 26.65 4.41
C GLU A 335 4.38 27.21 5.09
N LEU A 336 4.52 27.50 6.38
CA LEU A 336 3.53 28.19 7.21
C LEU A 336 4.25 29.22 8.09
N GLU A 337 3.75 30.46 8.10
CA GLU A 337 4.10 31.47 9.09
C GLU A 337 3.27 31.23 10.37
N LEU A 338 3.90 31.30 11.56
CA LEU A 338 3.33 30.82 12.82
C LEU A 338 2.61 31.86 13.67
#